data_AF-A0A852H7N7-F1
#
_entry.id   AF-A0A852H7N7-F1
#
_cell.length_a   1.000
_cell.length_b   1.000
_cell.length_c   1.000
_cell.angle_alpha   90.00
_cell.angle_beta   90.00
_cell.angle_gamma   90.00
#
_symmetry.space_group_name_H-M   'P 1'
#
loop_
_entity.id
_entity.type
_entity.pdbx_description
1 polymer ?
#
loop_
_entity_poly.entity_id
_entity_poly.type
_entity_poly.pdbx_seq_one_letter_code
_entity_poly.pdbx_strand_id
1 'polypeptide(L)'
;MWAHVWGFLYSNYFRFWLKWILRLLTGKCELQRLLGGAEAGARRTLSVGNGGAGAGAARLSRKRRVLRNAVHVEEAEVEKCVRDVMKEKNIEQKDTGFKTNLHISLLQISGYKKLYLNVENLRKVPYDSENEEHEEQLIELWNLLMPQETLRSRISKQWCDIGFQGDDPKTDFRGMGLLGLVNLVYFSKHYTNEARQILSRSNHPKLGYSYAIVGINLTEMAYSLLKNGALKAHLYNMVSGLPQLEHFHQFYCKHEVVEVVFADLYFIFFTGYLVYEFDKFWFEEEPESIMHFNHYREKFHEKIKGLLLDYNVVLTLQD
;
A
#
# COMPACT_ATOMS: atom_id res chain seq x y z
N MET A 1 -27.67 17.77 -24.77
CA MET A 1 -29.05 17.70 -24.22
C MET A 1 -29.58 16.27 -24.16
N TRP A 2 -29.63 15.55 -25.29
CA TRP A 2 -30.10 14.15 -25.35
C TRP A 2 -29.35 13.15 -24.45
N ALA A 3 -28.02 13.24 -24.34
CA ALA A 3 -27.24 12.40 -23.42
C ALA A 3 -27.58 12.64 -21.93
N HIS A 4 -27.94 13.86 -21.55
CA HIS A 4 -28.37 14.19 -20.18
C HIS A 4 -29.79 13.69 -19.90
N VAL A 5 -30.70 13.82 -20.87
CA VAL A 5 -32.07 13.29 -20.78
C VAL A 5 -32.05 11.75 -20.72
N TRP A 6 -31.26 11.11 -21.57
CA TRP A 6 -31.06 9.66 -21.54
C TRP A 6 -30.40 9.20 -20.23
N GLY A 7 -29.36 9.91 -19.77
CA GLY A 7 -28.71 9.66 -18.49
C GLY A 7 -29.68 9.79 -17.31
N PHE A 8 -30.61 10.76 -17.36
CA PHE A 8 -31.66 10.95 -16.36
C PHE A 8 -32.67 9.79 -16.39
N LEU A 9 -33.25 9.49 -17.55
CA LEU A 9 -34.23 8.41 -17.74
C LEU A 9 -33.66 7.04 -17.37
N TYR A 10 -32.45 6.74 -17.80
CA TYR A 10 -31.74 5.51 -17.47
C TYR A 10 -31.51 5.39 -15.96
N SER A 11 -31.07 6.47 -15.31
CA SER A 11 -30.69 6.45 -13.90
C SER A 11 -31.86 6.41 -12.92
N ASN A 12 -33.04 6.89 -13.32
CA ASN A 12 -34.22 7.01 -12.47
C ASN A 12 -35.28 5.94 -12.74
N TYR A 13 -35.52 5.56 -14.01
CA TYR A 13 -36.59 4.63 -14.37
C TYR A 13 -36.05 3.27 -14.80
N PHE A 14 -35.23 3.23 -15.85
CA PHE A 14 -34.76 1.95 -16.42
C PHE A 14 -33.98 1.12 -15.40
N ARG A 15 -33.09 1.76 -14.62
CA ARG A 15 -32.33 1.06 -13.58
C ARG A 15 -33.20 0.51 -12.46
N PHE A 16 -34.29 1.18 -12.11
CA PHE A 16 -35.21 0.69 -11.08
C PHE A 16 -35.87 -0.61 -11.54
N TRP A 17 -36.40 -0.60 -12.76
CA TRP A 17 -36.99 -1.79 -13.40
C TRP A 17 -35.97 -2.92 -13.55
N LEU A 18 -34.77 -2.63 -14.04
CA LEU A 18 -33.70 -3.63 -14.17
C LEU A 18 -33.33 -4.25 -12.81
N LYS A 19 -33.25 -3.46 -11.73
CA LYS A 19 -32.98 -3.99 -10.38
C LYS A 19 -34.08 -4.93 -9.91
N TRP A 20 -35.34 -4.57 -10.18
CA TRP A 20 -36.51 -5.36 -9.81
C TRP A 20 -36.55 -6.67 -10.62
N ILE A 21 -36.38 -6.61 -11.94
CA ILE A 21 -36.28 -7.78 -12.81
C ILE A 21 -35.15 -8.71 -12.35
N LEU A 22 -33.95 -8.17 -12.11
CA LEU A 22 -32.82 -8.99 -11.63
C LEU A 22 -33.09 -9.59 -10.25
N ARG A 23 -33.87 -8.93 -9.38
CA ARG A 23 -34.26 -9.50 -8.08
C ARG A 23 -35.22 -10.67 -8.26
N LEU A 24 -36.16 -10.58 -9.20
CA LEU A 24 -37.06 -11.68 -9.55
C LEU A 24 -36.29 -12.86 -10.16
N LEU A 25 -35.38 -12.58 -11.11
CA LEU A 25 -34.61 -13.62 -11.80
C LEU A 25 -33.60 -14.33 -10.91
N THR A 26 -32.92 -13.60 -10.01
CA THR A 26 -31.82 -14.18 -9.23
C THR A 26 -32.16 -14.45 -7.77
N GLY A 27 -33.33 -14.00 -7.28
CA GLY A 27 -33.69 -14.02 -5.85
C GLY A 27 -32.81 -13.16 -4.93
N LYS A 28 -31.80 -12.48 -5.48
CA LYS A 28 -30.74 -11.77 -4.73
C LYS A 28 -30.95 -10.27 -4.81
N CYS A 29 -30.57 -9.53 -3.77
CA CYS A 29 -30.51 -8.08 -3.86
C CYS A 29 -29.26 -7.63 -4.66
N GLU A 30 -29.23 -6.37 -5.10
CA GLU A 30 -28.09 -5.81 -5.86
C GLU A 30 -26.75 -5.96 -5.12
N LEU A 31 -26.74 -5.83 -3.78
CA LEU A 31 -25.53 -5.96 -2.98
C LEU A 31 -25.04 -7.41 -2.91
N GLN A 32 -25.95 -8.38 -2.79
CA GLN A 32 -25.62 -9.80 -2.89
C GLN A 32 -25.08 -10.16 -4.28
N ARG A 33 -25.61 -9.57 -5.35
CA ARG A 33 -25.09 -9.79 -6.71
C ARG A 33 -23.69 -9.20 -6.90
N LEU A 34 -23.42 -8.02 -6.34
CA LEU A 34 -22.10 -7.40 -6.42
C LEU A 34 -21.05 -8.22 -5.67
N LEU A 35 -21.33 -8.56 -4.40
CA LEU A 35 -20.40 -9.31 -3.57
C LEU A 35 -20.27 -10.78 -3.97
N GLY A 36 -21.32 -11.37 -4.54
CA GLY A 36 -21.32 -12.75 -5.04
C GLY A 36 -20.78 -12.91 -6.46
N GLY A 37 -20.75 -11.84 -7.26
CA GLY A 37 -20.25 -11.85 -8.64
C GLY A 37 -18.84 -11.25 -8.81
N ALA A 38 -18.30 -10.57 -7.79
CA ALA A 38 -16.95 -10.03 -7.83
C ALA A 38 -15.92 -11.06 -7.36
N GLU A 39 -14.84 -11.19 -8.15
CA GLU A 39 -13.62 -11.89 -7.77
C GLU A 39 -13.10 -11.38 -6.42
N ALA A 40 -12.42 -12.25 -5.67
CA ALA A 40 -11.87 -11.89 -4.37
C ALA A 40 -10.83 -10.76 -4.46
N GLY A 41 -10.59 -10.10 -3.33
CA GLY A 41 -9.63 -9.01 -3.22
C GLY A 41 -10.17 -7.66 -3.70
N ALA A 42 -9.35 -6.91 -4.42
CA ALA A 42 -9.55 -5.51 -4.76
C ALA A 42 -10.84 -5.25 -5.52
N ARG A 43 -11.17 -6.04 -6.55
CA ARG A 43 -12.38 -5.85 -7.36
C ARG A 43 -13.63 -5.82 -6.49
N ARG A 44 -13.75 -6.75 -5.55
CA ARG A 44 -14.85 -6.81 -4.58
C ARG A 44 -14.83 -5.62 -3.65
N THR A 45 -13.70 -5.33 -3.03
CA THR A 45 -13.62 -4.31 -1.98
C THR A 45 -13.80 -2.89 -2.51
N LEU A 46 -13.25 -2.61 -3.69
CA LEU A 46 -13.45 -1.37 -4.43
C LEU A 46 -14.90 -1.22 -4.89
N SER A 47 -15.62 -2.33 -5.14
CA SER A 47 -17.06 -2.28 -5.44
C SER A 47 -17.93 -1.86 -4.25
N VAL A 48 -17.46 -2.14 -3.03
CA VAL A 48 -18.10 -1.72 -1.76
C VAL A 48 -17.72 -0.28 -1.42
N GLY A 49 -16.46 0.08 -1.64
CA GLY A 49 -15.89 1.39 -1.39
C GLY A 49 -16.24 2.47 -2.42
N ASN A 50 -15.67 3.66 -2.21
CA ASN A 50 -15.78 4.80 -3.16
C ASN A 50 -14.62 4.86 -4.18
N GLY A 51 -13.63 3.96 -4.09
CA GLY A 51 -12.54 3.86 -5.07
C GLY A 51 -12.95 2.87 -6.14
N GLY A 52 -13.24 3.33 -7.36
CA GLY A 52 -14.02 2.56 -8.32
C GLY A 52 -13.32 1.31 -8.87
N ALA A 53 -14.12 0.29 -9.15
CA ALA A 53 -14.01 -0.57 -10.33
C ALA A 53 -15.18 -0.17 -11.26
N GLY A 54 -14.96 0.85 -12.09
CA GLY A 54 -15.94 1.41 -13.02
C GLY A 54 -17.00 2.36 -12.43
N ALA A 55 -17.61 3.18 -13.31
CA ALA A 55 -18.66 4.15 -13.00
C ALA A 55 -19.93 3.54 -12.36
N GLY A 56 -20.07 2.21 -12.37
CA GLY A 56 -21.15 1.47 -11.72
C GLY A 56 -20.98 1.35 -10.21
N ALA A 57 -19.79 0.97 -9.74
CA ALA A 57 -19.44 0.70 -8.34
C ALA A 57 -19.41 1.98 -7.47
N ALA A 58 -18.71 3.02 -7.93
CA ALA A 58 -18.65 4.32 -7.24
C ALA A 58 -20.03 5.01 -7.15
N ARG A 59 -20.98 4.62 -8.02
CA ARG A 59 -22.36 5.14 -8.02
C ARG A 59 -23.27 4.37 -7.05
N LEU A 60 -22.86 3.19 -6.59
CA LEU A 60 -23.64 2.28 -5.74
C LEU A 60 -23.48 2.57 -4.26
N SER A 61 -22.26 2.79 -3.79
CA SER A 61 -21.98 3.29 -2.43
C SER A 61 -22.61 4.67 -2.21
N ARG A 62 -22.49 5.57 -3.20
CA ARG A 62 -22.95 6.97 -3.15
C ARG A 62 -24.48 7.13 -3.04
N LYS A 63 -25.25 6.16 -3.55
CA LYS A 63 -26.73 6.16 -3.50
C LYS A 63 -27.33 5.40 -2.31
N ARG A 64 -26.56 4.60 -1.56
CA ARG A 64 -27.11 3.76 -0.46
C ARG A 64 -26.60 4.24 0.89
N ARG A 65 -27.49 4.84 1.69
CA ARG A 65 -27.23 5.32 3.05
C ARG A 65 -26.44 4.30 3.90
N VAL A 66 -26.81 3.02 3.81
CA VAL A 66 -26.20 1.91 4.57
C VAL A 66 -24.73 1.72 4.24
N LEU A 67 -24.40 1.61 2.95
CA LEU A 67 -23.02 1.37 2.52
C LEU A 67 -22.17 2.62 2.73
N ARG A 68 -22.77 3.80 2.53
CA ARG A 68 -22.10 5.07 2.81
C ARG A 68 -21.65 5.16 4.25
N ASN A 69 -22.44 4.69 5.22
CA ASN A 69 -22.04 4.67 6.62
C ASN A 69 -21.09 3.50 6.92
N ALA A 70 -21.34 2.33 6.33
CA ALA A 70 -20.53 1.13 6.54
C ALA A 70 -19.07 1.31 6.13
N VAL A 71 -18.77 2.05 5.05
CA VAL A 71 -17.38 2.28 4.65
C VAL A 71 -16.58 3.12 5.65
N HIS A 72 -17.22 3.76 6.64
CA HIS A 72 -16.58 4.50 7.74
C HIS A 72 -16.61 3.74 9.06
N VAL A 73 -16.94 2.45 9.04
CA VAL A 73 -16.94 1.63 10.26
C VAL A 73 -15.52 1.44 10.78
N GLU A 74 -15.36 1.53 12.10
CA GLU A 74 -14.13 1.14 12.78
C GLU A 74 -14.03 -0.39 12.83
N GLU A 75 -12.80 -0.89 12.87
CA GLU A 75 -12.48 -2.33 12.91
C GLU A 75 -13.35 -3.11 13.91
N ALA A 76 -13.47 -2.62 15.15
CA ALA A 76 -14.21 -3.27 16.22
C ALA A 76 -15.72 -3.40 15.95
N GLU A 77 -16.29 -2.51 15.12
CA GLU A 77 -17.73 -2.48 14.82
C GLU A 77 -18.08 -3.17 13.49
N VAL A 78 -17.09 -3.68 12.73
CA VAL A 78 -17.31 -4.30 11.41
C VAL A 78 -18.36 -5.41 11.48
N GLU A 79 -18.22 -6.33 12.44
CA GLU A 79 -19.10 -7.49 12.55
C GLU A 79 -20.56 -7.09 12.86
N LYS A 80 -20.76 -6.07 13.69
CA LYS A 80 -22.08 -5.49 13.96
C LYS A 80 -22.63 -4.79 12.73
N CYS A 81 -21.80 -4.01 12.03
CA CYS A 81 -22.18 -3.34 10.79
C CYS A 81 -22.64 -4.32 9.70
N VAL A 82 -21.94 -5.45 9.54
CA VAL A 82 -22.34 -6.52 8.61
C VAL A 82 -23.73 -7.05 8.96
N ARG A 83 -23.99 -7.35 10.25
CA ARG A 83 -25.32 -7.81 10.70
C ARG A 83 -26.41 -6.78 10.41
N ASP A 84 -26.15 -5.51 10.69
CA ASP A 84 -27.12 -4.43 10.46
C ASP A 84 -27.40 -4.22 8.97
N VAL A 85 -26.37 -4.33 8.12
CA VAL A 85 -26.52 -4.31 6.66
C VAL A 85 -27.38 -5.48 6.18
N MET A 86 -27.14 -6.70 6.69
CA MET A 86 -27.93 -7.88 6.34
C MET A 86 -29.40 -7.73 6.74
N LYS A 87 -29.66 -7.21 7.96
CA LYS A 87 -31.02 -6.91 8.43
C LYS A 87 -31.71 -5.87 7.55
N GLU A 88 -31.07 -4.73 7.29
CA GLU A 88 -31.66 -3.66 6.48
C GLU A 88 -31.90 -4.09 5.02
N LYS A 89 -31.11 -5.02 4.49
CA LYS A 89 -31.28 -5.54 3.13
C LYS A 89 -32.14 -6.79 3.03
N ASN A 90 -32.72 -7.25 4.15
CA ASN A 90 -33.50 -8.47 4.23
C ASN A 90 -32.76 -9.67 3.63
N ILE A 91 -31.48 -9.80 3.98
CA ILE A 91 -30.62 -10.92 3.60
C ILE A 91 -30.66 -11.94 4.73
N GLU A 92 -30.79 -13.22 4.37
CA GLU A 92 -30.81 -14.31 5.34
C GLU A 92 -29.52 -14.33 6.16
N GLN A 93 -29.63 -14.39 7.50
CA GLN A 93 -28.47 -14.37 8.39
C GLN A 93 -27.54 -15.60 8.22
N LYS A 94 -28.06 -16.68 7.62
CA LYS A 94 -27.30 -17.89 7.27
C LYS A 94 -26.54 -17.80 5.94
N ASP A 95 -26.68 -16.69 5.19
CA ASP A 95 -25.89 -16.44 3.97
C ASP A 95 -24.43 -16.12 4.36
N THR A 96 -23.66 -17.17 4.64
CA THR A 96 -22.26 -17.08 5.09
C THR A 96 -21.37 -16.47 4.03
N GLY A 97 -21.62 -16.75 2.74
CA GLY A 97 -20.86 -16.17 1.63
C GLY A 97 -20.99 -14.66 1.57
N PHE A 98 -22.21 -14.14 1.65
CA PHE A 98 -22.44 -12.68 1.71
C PHE A 98 -21.79 -12.07 2.95
N LYS A 99 -22.00 -12.69 4.11
CA LYS A 99 -21.48 -12.20 5.39
C LYS A 99 -19.96 -12.06 5.35
N THR A 100 -19.26 -13.12 4.95
CA THR A 100 -17.79 -13.15 4.84
C THR A 100 -17.29 -12.13 3.82
N ASN A 101 -17.90 -12.07 2.64
CA ASN A 101 -17.46 -11.16 1.59
C ASN A 101 -17.61 -9.68 1.99
N LEU A 102 -18.71 -9.32 2.65
CA LEU A 102 -18.90 -7.96 3.15
C LEU A 102 -17.95 -7.68 4.32
N HIS A 103 -17.78 -8.63 5.25
CA HIS A 103 -16.88 -8.50 6.39
C HIS A 103 -15.44 -8.21 5.94
N ILE A 104 -14.90 -9.02 5.03
CA ILE A 104 -13.56 -8.82 4.44
C ILE A 104 -13.45 -7.43 3.78
N SER A 105 -14.44 -7.06 2.96
CA SER A 105 -14.41 -5.77 2.27
C SER A 105 -14.38 -4.59 3.24
N LEU A 106 -15.14 -4.68 4.33
CA LEU A 106 -15.19 -3.62 5.35
C LEU A 106 -13.90 -3.57 6.18
N LEU A 107 -13.32 -4.72 6.55
CA LEU A 107 -12.00 -4.78 7.21
C LEU A 107 -10.89 -4.17 6.34
N GLN A 108 -10.87 -4.48 5.05
CA GLN A 108 -9.89 -3.92 4.14
C GLN A 108 -10.05 -2.40 3.98
N ILE A 109 -11.28 -1.90 3.88
CA ILE A 109 -11.56 -0.46 3.78
C ILE A 109 -11.17 0.28 5.08
N SER A 110 -11.53 -0.25 6.25
CA SER A 110 -11.19 0.35 7.53
C SER A 110 -9.69 0.27 7.82
N GLY A 111 -9.08 -0.89 7.56
CA GLY A 111 -7.64 -1.12 7.69
C GLY A 111 -6.82 -0.18 6.82
N TYR A 112 -7.20 0.05 5.56
CA TYR A 112 -6.52 1.03 4.70
C TYR A 112 -6.53 2.44 5.29
N LYS A 113 -7.65 2.87 5.88
CA LYS A 113 -7.75 4.19 6.51
C LYS A 113 -6.85 4.28 7.73
N LYS A 114 -6.89 3.27 8.60
CA LYS A 114 -6.04 3.18 9.79
C LYS A 114 -4.56 3.15 9.42
N LEU A 115 -4.20 2.37 8.39
CA LEU A 115 -2.86 2.34 7.81
C LEU A 115 -2.40 3.72 7.37
N TYR A 116 -3.21 4.43 6.55
CA TYR A 116 -2.86 5.78 6.12
C TYR A 116 -2.64 6.73 7.29
N LEU A 117 -3.50 6.68 8.32
CA LEU A 117 -3.32 7.50 9.52
C LEU A 117 -2.03 7.16 10.27
N ASN A 118 -1.72 5.87 10.44
CA ASN A 118 -0.49 5.43 11.10
C ASN A 118 0.77 5.90 10.34
N VAL A 119 0.79 5.73 9.03
CA VAL A 119 1.89 6.19 8.16
C VAL A 119 2.02 7.72 8.20
N GLU A 120 0.90 8.44 8.10
CA GLU A 120 0.90 9.91 8.16
C GLU A 120 1.34 10.44 9.53
N ASN A 121 1.00 9.74 10.62
CA ASN A 121 1.45 10.08 11.96
C ASN A 121 2.97 9.94 12.08
N LEU A 122 3.53 8.79 11.68
CA LEU A 122 4.99 8.59 11.66
C LEU A 122 5.71 9.62 10.77
N ARG A 123 5.15 9.92 9.59
CA ARG A 123 5.71 10.92 8.67
C ARG A 123 5.79 12.32 9.29
N LYS A 124 4.83 12.66 10.16
CA LYS A 124 4.74 13.97 10.82
C LYS A 124 5.63 14.11 12.04
N VAL A 125 6.05 13.01 12.65
CA VAL A 125 6.98 13.05 13.79
C VAL A 125 8.36 13.48 13.26
N PRO A 126 8.86 14.68 13.62
CA PRO A 126 10.21 15.07 13.25
C PRO A 126 11.22 14.19 13.98
N TYR A 127 12.36 13.92 13.34
CA TYR A 127 13.49 13.33 14.05
C TYR A 127 13.97 14.27 15.16
N ASP A 128 14.17 13.72 16.35
CA ASP A 128 14.59 14.45 17.54
C ASP A 128 15.83 13.80 18.13
N SER A 129 16.91 14.57 18.22
CA SER A 129 18.21 14.13 18.74
C SER A 129 18.24 14.04 20.26
N GLU A 130 17.26 14.63 20.95
CA GLU A 130 17.11 14.51 22.40
C GLU A 130 16.21 13.33 22.79
N ASN A 131 15.64 12.62 21.81
CA ASN A 131 14.82 11.44 22.03
C ASN A 131 15.68 10.18 21.88
N GLU A 132 15.84 9.43 22.98
CA GLU A 132 16.64 8.21 23.03
C GLU A 132 16.19 7.15 22.02
N GLU A 133 14.88 6.94 21.83
CA GLU A 133 14.35 5.94 20.88
C GLU A 133 14.71 6.29 19.43
N HIS A 134 14.72 7.58 19.08
CA HIS A 134 15.10 8.03 17.74
C HIS A 134 16.60 7.84 17.48
N GLU A 135 17.44 8.17 18.45
CA GLU A 135 18.89 7.97 18.36
C GLU A 135 19.25 6.48 18.35
N GLU A 136 18.56 5.64 19.14
CA GLU A 136 18.71 4.18 19.11
C GLU A 136 18.41 3.60 17.73
N GLN A 137 17.31 4.00 17.08
CA GLN A 137 16.99 3.55 15.73
C GLN A 137 18.02 4.01 14.69
N LEU A 138 18.55 5.23 14.82
CA LEU A 138 19.58 5.74 13.91
C LEU A 138 20.90 4.99 14.07
N ILE A 139 21.28 4.67 15.31
CA ILE A 139 22.46 3.86 15.62
C ILE A 139 22.26 2.40 15.16
N GLU A 140 21.05 1.84 15.34
CA GLU A 140 20.69 0.52 14.83
C GLU A 140 20.88 0.44 13.31
N LEU A 141 20.42 1.46 12.57
CA LEU A 141 20.63 1.56 11.13
C LEU A 141 22.12 1.49 10.75
N TRP A 142 22.97 2.26 11.44
CA TRP A 142 24.42 2.22 11.21
C TRP A 142 24.98 0.82 11.43
N ASN A 143 24.69 0.21 12.57
CA ASN A 143 25.22 -1.10 12.95
C ASN A 143 24.75 -2.21 11.99
N LEU A 144 23.52 -2.11 11.48
CA LEU A 144 23.00 -3.03 10.48
C LEU A 144 23.74 -2.90 9.15
N LEU A 145 24.04 -1.68 8.69
CA LEU A 145 24.66 -1.44 7.38
C LEU A 145 26.20 -1.55 7.40
N MET A 146 26.85 -1.13 8.48
CA MET A 146 28.30 -1.03 8.64
C MET A 146 28.81 -1.90 9.79
N PRO A 147 28.60 -3.23 9.78
CA PRO A 147 28.90 -4.10 10.92
C PRO A 147 30.38 -4.19 11.31
N GLN A 148 31.28 -3.77 10.42
CA GLN A 148 32.73 -3.80 10.63
C GLN A 148 33.31 -2.44 11.05
N GLU A 149 32.48 -1.40 11.12
CA GLU A 149 32.90 -0.04 11.47
C GLU A 149 32.09 0.52 12.62
N THR A 150 32.78 0.95 13.67
CA THR A 150 32.13 1.61 14.81
C THR A 150 31.87 3.08 14.49
N LEU A 151 30.65 3.53 14.78
CA LEU A 151 30.31 4.95 14.71
C LEU A 151 31.06 5.70 15.82
N ARG A 152 31.95 6.63 15.45
CA ARG A 152 32.85 7.31 16.41
C ARG A 152 32.13 8.37 17.23
N SER A 153 31.14 9.01 16.63
CA SER A 153 30.34 10.07 17.25
C SER A 153 29.03 10.18 16.51
N ARG A 154 28.01 10.68 17.21
CA ARG A 154 26.71 10.96 16.61
C ARG A 154 26.87 11.90 15.40
N ILE A 155 27.57 13.02 15.54
CA ILE A 155 27.83 13.93 14.42
C ILE A 155 29.20 13.54 13.83
N SER A 156 29.22 13.05 12.60
CA SER A 156 30.42 12.50 11.96
C SER A 156 30.25 12.38 10.45
N LYS A 157 31.33 12.57 9.69
CA LYS A 157 31.37 12.30 8.24
C LYS A 157 31.03 10.86 7.86
N GLN A 158 31.11 9.93 8.81
CA GLN A 158 30.78 8.52 8.62
C GLN A 158 29.38 8.33 8.02
N TRP A 159 28.42 9.18 8.35
CA TRP A 159 27.06 9.08 7.79
C TRP A 159 27.00 9.21 6.26
N CYS A 160 27.97 9.89 5.65
CA CYS A 160 28.11 9.95 4.20
C CYS A 160 28.39 8.57 3.59
N ASP A 161 29.00 7.63 4.32
CA ASP A 161 29.37 6.30 3.83
C ASP A 161 28.14 5.41 3.59
N ILE A 162 27.03 5.69 4.28
CA ILE A 162 25.71 5.09 4.03
C ILE A 162 24.75 6.03 3.30
N GLY A 163 25.28 7.13 2.76
CA GLY A 163 24.56 8.02 1.85
C GLY A 163 23.58 8.99 2.51
N PHE A 164 23.84 9.46 3.74
CA PHE A 164 23.21 10.68 4.27
C PHE A 164 23.91 11.95 3.77
N GLN A 165 23.27 13.13 3.91
CA GLN A 165 23.88 14.40 3.54
C GLN A 165 24.62 15.03 4.73
N GLY A 166 25.94 15.10 4.61
CA GLY A 166 26.79 15.74 5.61
C GLY A 166 26.90 14.92 6.90
N ASP A 167 27.30 15.60 7.97
CA ASP A 167 27.75 14.94 9.20
C ASP A 167 26.58 14.61 10.17
N ASP A 168 25.37 15.08 9.89
CA ASP A 168 24.19 14.93 10.74
C ASP A 168 22.94 14.50 9.93
N PRO A 169 22.51 13.23 10.05
CA PRO A 169 21.31 12.69 9.38
C PRO A 169 19.99 13.41 9.71
N LYS A 170 19.91 14.17 10.82
CA LYS A 170 18.67 14.86 11.26
C LYS A 170 18.05 15.70 10.16
N THR A 171 18.88 16.35 9.34
CA THR A 171 18.40 17.25 8.30
C THR A 171 17.80 16.51 7.09
N ASP A 172 18.12 15.24 6.89
CA ASP A 172 17.61 14.44 5.78
C ASP A 172 16.18 13.93 6.02
N PHE A 173 15.80 13.76 7.29
CA PHE A 173 14.46 13.30 7.68
C PHE A 173 13.39 14.40 7.62
N ARG A 174 13.70 15.64 7.25
CA ARG A 174 12.73 16.77 7.30
C ARG A 174 11.42 16.50 6.55
N GLY A 175 11.48 15.86 5.38
CA GLY A 175 10.29 15.60 4.55
C GLY A 175 9.43 14.45 5.05
N MET A 176 10.08 13.32 5.33
CA MET A 176 9.41 12.06 5.70
C MET A 176 9.39 11.78 7.20
N GLY A 177 9.95 12.65 8.04
CA GLY A 177 10.02 12.47 9.47
C GLY A 177 10.61 11.12 9.86
N LEU A 178 10.11 10.58 10.97
CA LEU A 178 10.51 9.28 11.50
C LEU A 178 10.16 8.13 10.54
N LEU A 179 9.15 8.27 9.68
CA LEU A 179 8.81 7.24 8.67
C LEU A 179 10.00 6.92 7.76
N GLY A 180 10.80 7.92 7.38
CA GLY A 180 12.01 7.71 6.57
C GLY A 180 13.04 6.84 7.28
N LEU A 181 13.29 7.10 8.56
CA LEU A 181 14.21 6.29 9.38
C LEU A 181 13.66 4.87 9.60
N VAL A 182 12.40 4.75 10.00
CA VAL A 182 11.76 3.45 10.26
C VAL A 182 11.79 2.56 9.03
N ASN A 183 11.54 3.10 7.83
CA ASN A 183 11.64 2.33 6.59
C ASN A 183 13.07 1.84 6.30
N LEU A 184 14.08 2.70 6.47
CA LEU A 184 15.49 2.32 6.30
C LEU A 184 15.91 1.25 7.31
N VAL A 185 15.53 1.40 8.58
CA VAL A 185 15.82 0.42 9.65
C VAL A 185 15.11 -0.89 9.36
N TYR A 186 13.82 -0.85 9.05
CA TYR A 186 13.06 -2.04 8.71
C TYR A 186 13.72 -2.79 7.54
N PHE A 187 14.08 -2.09 6.45
CA PHE A 187 14.77 -2.72 5.33
C PHE A 187 16.08 -3.38 5.76
N SER A 188 16.91 -2.65 6.50
CA SER A 188 18.23 -3.10 6.94
C SER A 188 18.17 -4.22 7.98
N LYS A 189 17.08 -4.32 8.74
CA LYS A 189 16.88 -5.30 9.82
C LYS A 189 16.29 -6.61 9.31
N HIS A 190 15.28 -6.52 8.45
CA HIS A 190 14.58 -7.67 7.91
C HIS A 190 15.29 -8.25 6.67
N TYR A 191 16.01 -7.42 5.92
CA TYR A 191 16.64 -7.78 4.65
C TYR A 191 18.10 -7.32 4.62
N THR A 192 18.83 -7.66 5.69
CA THR A 192 20.19 -7.19 5.96
C THR A 192 21.16 -7.44 4.81
N ASN A 193 21.09 -8.60 4.17
CA ASN A 193 22.00 -8.95 3.08
C ASN A 193 21.73 -8.11 1.83
N GLU A 194 20.46 -7.96 1.47
CA GLU A 194 19.99 -7.14 0.36
C GLU A 194 20.31 -5.67 0.61
N ALA A 195 20.04 -5.15 1.80
CA ALA A 195 20.35 -3.78 2.18
C ALA A 195 21.85 -3.47 2.02
N ARG A 196 22.72 -4.37 2.50
CA ARG A 196 24.17 -4.25 2.33
C ARG A 196 24.62 -4.39 0.88
N GLN A 197 23.99 -5.27 0.11
CA GLN A 197 24.28 -5.42 -1.32
C GLN A 197 23.91 -4.14 -2.09
N ILE A 198 22.72 -3.58 -1.85
CA ILE A 198 22.27 -2.33 -2.46
C ILE A 198 23.17 -1.18 -2.01
N LEU A 199 23.55 -1.10 -0.73
CA LEU A 199 24.51 -0.11 -0.24
C LEU A 199 25.85 -0.22 -1.00
N SER A 200 26.40 -1.43 -1.13
CA SER A 200 27.64 -1.66 -1.87
C SER A 200 27.52 -1.22 -3.33
N ARG A 201 26.41 -1.55 -4.00
CA ARG A 201 26.13 -1.10 -5.38
C ARG A 201 25.98 0.40 -5.46
N SER A 202 25.29 1.03 -4.52
CA SER A 202 25.08 2.48 -4.47
C SER A 202 26.38 3.27 -4.36
N ASN A 203 27.47 2.64 -3.89
CA ASN A 203 28.82 3.20 -3.88
C ASN A 203 29.60 3.00 -5.20
N HIS A 204 28.94 2.55 -6.28
CA HIS A 204 29.57 2.38 -7.59
C HIS A 204 30.19 3.70 -8.09
N PRO A 205 31.44 3.71 -8.61
CA PRO A 205 32.18 4.95 -8.89
C PRO A 205 31.56 5.83 -9.98
N LYS A 206 30.73 5.27 -10.86
CA LYS A 206 30.09 6.02 -11.97
C LYS A 206 28.57 6.12 -11.87
N LEU A 207 27.95 5.09 -11.33
CA LEU A 207 26.49 4.92 -11.30
C LEU A 207 25.95 5.00 -9.86
N GLY A 208 26.82 5.32 -8.91
CA GLY A 208 26.46 5.38 -7.51
C GLY A 208 25.42 6.46 -7.22
N TYR A 209 24.70 6.25 -6.14
CA TYR A 209 23.70 7.16 -5.61
C TYR A 209 23.75 7.11 -4.08
N SER A 210 23.23 8.16 -3.43
CA SER A 210 23.22 8.23 -1.96
C SER A 210 22.17 7.29 -1.39
N TYR A 211 22.56 6.13 -0.87
CA TYR A 211 21.68 5.07 -0.35
C TYR A 211 20.56 5.62 0.56
N ALA A 212 20.90 6.32 1.65
CA ALA A 212 19.90 6.80 2.59
C ALA A 212 18.99 7.87 1.99
N ILE A 213 19.52 8.83 1.22
CA ILE A 213 18.70 9.86 0.54
C ILE A 213 17.72 9.23 -0.45
N VAL A 214 18.20 8.32 -1.29
CA VAL A 214 17.34 7.60 -2.24
C VAL A 214 16.29 6.78 -1.48
N GLY A 215 16.68 6.09 -0.41
CA GLY A 215 15.75 5.33 0.42
C GLY A 215 14.65 6.20 1.07
N ILE A 216 14.98 7.38 1.59
CA ILE A 216 14.00 8.35 2.12
C ILE A 216 13.10 8.88 0.99
N ASN A 217 13.67 9.11 -0.19
CA ASN A 217 12.92 9.58 -1.35
C ASN A 217 11.95 8.52 -1.91
N LEU A 218 12.31 7.25 -1.85
CA LEU A 218 11.41 6.13 -2.16
C LEU A 218 10.33 5.94 -1.09
N THR A 219 10.62 6.27 0.18
CA THR A 219 9.60 6.34 1.24
C THR A 219 8.53 7.37 0.91
N GLU A 220 8.93 8.55 0.40
CA GLU A 220 7.99 9.56 -0.08
C GLU A 220 7.11 9.03 -1.21
N MET A 221 7.70 8.33 -2.18
CA MET A 221 6.94 7.74 -3.28
C MET A 221 5.92 6.71 -2.76
N ALA A 222 6.33 5.82 -1.86
CA ALA A 222 5.43 4.86 -1.23
C ALA A 222 4.27 5.55 -0.50
N TYR A 223 4.58 6.58 0.27
CA TYR A 223 3.58 7.40 0.96
C TYR A 223 2.61 8.08 -0.02
N SER A 224 3.11 8.64 -1.13
CA SER A 224 2.30 9.30 -2.15
C SER A 224 1.30 8.33 -2.79
N LEU A 225 1.75 7.12 -3.13
CA LEU A 225 0.91 6.02 -3.65
C LEU A 225 -0.13 5.54 -2.63
N LEU A 226 0.19 5.56 -1.33
CA LEU A 226 -0.78 5.28 -0.27
C LEU A 226 -1.82 6.40 -0.16
N LYS A 227 -1.37 7.65 -0.12
CA LYS A 227 -2.21 8.84 0.07
C LYS A 227 -3.22 9.03 -1.06
N ASN A 228 -2.78 8.84 -2.30
CA ASN A 228 -3.64 9.02 -3.48
C ASN A 228 -4.58 7.82 -3.74
N GLY A 229 -4.40 6.71 -3.01
CA GLY A 229 -5.24 5.52 -3.14
C GLY A 229 -4.76 4.49 -4.17
N ALA A 230 -3.61 4.71 -4.82
CA ALA A 230 -3.05 3.79 -5.82
C ALA A 230 -2.71 2.41 -5.22
N LEU A 231 -2.31 2.36 -3.95
CA LEU A 231 -2.00 1.09 -3.27
C LEU A 231 -3.22 0.25 -2.88
N LYS A 232 -4.45 0.74 -3.07
CA LYS A 232 -5.66 0.00 -2.64
C LYS A 232 -5.75 -1.37 -3.31
N ALA A 233 -5.55 -1.43 -4.62
CA ALA A 233 -5.69 -2.70 -5.36
C ALA A 233 -4.67 -3.73 -4.85
N HIS A 234 -3.40 -3.33 -4.81
CA HIS A 234 -2.32 -4.15 -4.28
C HIS A 234 -2.62 -4.66 -2.85
N LEU A 235 -2.95 -3.78 -1.91
CA LEU A 235 -3.17 -4.16 -0.52
C LEU A 235 -4.41 -5.04 -0.33
N TYR A 236 -5.49 -4.80 -1.09
CA TYR A 236 -6.72 -5.61 -1.00
C TYR A 236 -6.57 -6.98 -1.65
N ASN A 237 -5.66 -7.14 -2.60
CA ASN A 237 -5.33 -8.45 -3.16
C ASN A 237 -4.33 -9.21 -2.28
N MET A 238 -3.42 -8.49 -1.62
CA MET A 238 -2.39 -9.08 -0.78
C MET A 238 -2.93 -9.59 0.57
N VAL A 239 -3.84 -8.84 1.21
CA VAL A 239 -4.27 -9.12 2.59
C VAL A 239 -5.78 -9.27 2.64
N SER A 240 -6.27 -10.48 2.94
CA SER A 240 -7.72 -10.74 3.12
C SER A 240 -8.30 -10.14 4.41
N GLY A 241 -7.46 -9.58 5.28
CA GLY A 241 -7.83 -8.92 6.53
C GLY A 241 -7.54 -7.41 6.51
N LEU A 242 -6.96 -6.91 7.60
CA LEU A 242 -6.64 -5.49 7.79
C LEU A 242 -5.26 -5.18 7.18
N PRO A 243 -5.15 -4.28 6.20
CA PRO A 243 -3.86 -3.67 5.89
C PRO A 243 -3.31 -2.95 7.12
N GLN A 244 -2.09 -3.30 7.50
CA GLN A 244 -1.35 -2.78 8.66
C GLN A 244 -0.03 -2.13 8.22
N LEU A 245 0.61 -1.40 9.14
CA LEU A 245 1.84 -0.66 8.88
C LEU A 245 2.96 -1.55 8.31
N GLU A 246 3.05 -2.78 8.82
CA GLU A 246 3.90 -3.86 8.31
C GLU A 246 3.84 -4.00 6.78
N HIS A 247 2.64 -4.00 6.21
CA HIS A 247 2.44 -4.18 4.77
C HIS A 247 2.92 -2.97 3.95
N PHE A 248 2.99 -1.78 4.56
CA PHE A 248 3.58 -0.60 3.93
C PHE A 248 5.11 -0.71 3.92
N HIS A 249 5.72 -1.17 5.02
CA HIS A 249 7.16 -1.44 5.09
C HIS A 249 7.56 -2.54 4.11
N GLN A 250 6.77 -3.62 4.01
CA GLN A 250 6.98 -4.69 3.03
C GLN A 250 6.95 -4.13 1.61
N PHE A 251 5.92 -3.35 1.24
CA PHE A 251 5.84 -2.70 -0.06
C PHE A 251 7.10 -1.85 -0.39
N TYR A 252 7.64 -1.14 0.61
CA TYR A 252 8.86 -0.34 0.48
C TYR A 252 10.12 -1.19 0.27
N CYS A 253 10.35 -2.20 1.12
CA CYS A 253 11.63 -2.88 1.27
C CYS A 253 11.92 -3.89 0.15
N LYS A 254 11.35 -5.09 0.31
CA LYS A 254 11.55 -6.33 -0.46
C LYS A 254 11.39 -7.53 0.49
N HIS A 255 10.39 -8.37 0.26
CA HIS A 255 10.38 -9.85 0.28
C HIS A 255 10.73 -10.70 1.51
N GLU A 256 9.78 -11.49 2.02
CA GLU A 256 10.05 -12.78 2.68
C GLU A 256 9.27 -13.94 2.04
N VAL A 257 9.98 -15.07 1.88
CA VAL A 257 9.48 -16.39 1.53
C VAL A 257 8.64 -16.91 2.70
N VAL A 258 7.33 -16.96 2.56
CA VAL A 258 6.56 -17.87 3.41
C VAL A 258 6.57 -19.23 2.74
N GLU A 259 7.37 -20.15 3.26
CA GLU A 259 7.24 -21.58 2.95
C GLU A 259 5.89 -22.07 3.50
N VAL A 260 4.84 -21.97 2.68
CA VAL A 260 3.57 -22.64 3.01
C VAL A 260 3.53 -23.97 2.27
N VAL A 261 3.79 -25.06 2.99
CA VAL A 261 3.43 -26.40 2.51
C VAL A 261 1.93 -26.55 2.68
N PHE A 262 1.17 -26.51 1.58
CA PHE A 262 -0.24 -26.89 1.57
C PHE A 262 -0.46 -27.97 0.52
N ALA A 263 -0.78 -29.18 0.98
CA ALA A 263 -1.08 -30.33 0.12
C ALA A 263 -0.02 -30.60 -0.98
N ASP A 264 1.26 -30.67 -0.59
CA ASP A 264 2.41 -30.98 -1.46
C ASP A 264 2.65 -30.01 -2.65
N LEU A 265 1.99 -28.86 -2.67
CA LEU A 265 2.21 -27.80 -3.65
C LEU A 265 3.02 -26.66 -3.05
N TYR A 266 4.11 -26.30 -3.74
CA TYR A 266 4.94 -25.16 -3.42
C TYR A 266 4.28 -23.89 -3.93
N PHE A 267 3.93 -22.98 -3.02
CA PHE A 267 3.45 -21.65 -3.39
C PHE A 267 4.41 -20.58 -2.89
N ILE A 268 5.01 -19.86 -3.83
CA ILE A 268 5.90 -18.74 -3.53
C ILE A 268 5.11 -17.45 -3.76
N PHE A 269 4.90 -16.68 -2.69
CA PHE A 269 4.27 -15.37 -2.76
C PHE A 269 5.25 -14.31 -2.29
N PHE A 270 5.76 -13.51 -3.22
CA PHE A 270 6.71 -12.44 -2.92
C PHE A 270 5.97 -11.13 -2.65
N THR A 271 6.16 -10.45 -1.52
CA THR A 271 5.52 -9.13 -1.30
C THR A 271 6.52 -8.10 -0.77
N GLY A 272 7.02 -7.27 -1.69
CA GLY A 272 7.85 -6.09 -1.44
C GLY A 272 8.69 -5.70 -2.66
N TYR A 273 8.70 -4.41 -3.03
CA TYR A 273 9.01 -4.03 -4.42
C TYR A 273 9.95 -2.83 -4.56
N LEU A 274 9.72 -1.72 -3.85
CA LEU A 274 10.25 -0.42 -4.30
C LEU A 274 11.77 -0.25 -4.26
N VAL A 275 12.44 -0.49 -3.13
CA VAL A 275 13.88 -0.22 -3.00
C VAL A 275 14.69 -1.10 -3.94
N TYR A 276 14.38 -2.39 -3.96
CA TYR A 276 15.06 -3.36 -4.82
C TYR A 276 14.82 -3.12 -6.31
N GLU A 277 13.56 -2.90 -6.71
CA GLU A 277 13.24 -2.64 -8.12
C GLU A 277 13.79 -1.31 -8.60
N PHE A 278 13.88 -0.31 -7.71
CA PHE A 278 14.53 0.94 -8.05
C PHE A 278 16.03 0.74 -8.28
N ASP A 279 16.73 0.03 -7.41
CA ASP A 279 18.16 -0.29 -7.60
C ASP A 279 18.37 -1.03 -8.93
N LYS A 280 17.59 -2.08 -9.21
CA LYS A 280 17.65 -2.78 -10.51
C LYS A 280 17.40 -1.83 -11.68
N PHE A 281 16.30 -1.09 -11.66
CA PHE A 281 15.93 -0.12 -12.69
C PHE A 281 17.02 0.95 -12.91
N TRP A 282 17.59 1.49 -11.84
CA TRP A 282 18.61 2.53 -11.92
C TRP A 282 19.84 2.08 -12.69
N PHE A 283 20.31 0.85 -12.43
CA PHE A 283 21.46 0.30 -13.14
C PHE A 283 21.13 -0.15 -14.56
N GLU A 284 19.91 -0.61 -14.84
CA GLU A 284 19.46 -0.92 -16.21
C GLU A 284 19.37 0.33 -17.10
N GLU A 285 19.03 1.47 -16.50
CA GLU A 285 18.90 2.75 -17.20
C GLU A 285 20.24 3.46 -17.46
N GLU A 286 21.32 3.01 -16.82
CA GLU A 286 22.69 3.57 -16.93
C GLU A 286 22.71 5.11 -16.97
N PRO A 287 22.18 5.81 -15.96
CA PRO A 287 22.04 7.25 -15.98
C PRO A 287 23.40 7.95 -16.13
N GLU A 288 23.44 8.98 -16.98
CA GLU A 288 24.67 9.74 -17.26
C GLU A 288 25.29 10.35 -16.00
N SER A 289 24.44 10.78 -15.07
CA SER A 289 24.85 11.38 -13.81
C SER A 289 23.73 11.31 -12.77
N ILE A 290 24.12 11.26 -11.50
CA ILE A 290 23.22 11.42 -10.35
C ILE A 290 22.41 12.73 -10.40
N MET A 291 22.86 13.76 -11.12
CA MET A 291 22.11 15.01 -11.32
C MET A 291 20.75 14.79 -12.00
N HIS A 292 20.58 13.69 -12.74
CA HIS A 292 19.33 13.32 -13.38
C HIS A 292 18.43 12.45 -12.50
N PHE A 293 18.78 12.26 -11.22
CA PHE A 293 18.03 11.40 -10.30
C PHE A 293 16.52 11.62 -10.35
N ASN A 294 16.06 12.87 -10.27
CA ASN A 294 14.62 13.19 -10.28
C ASN A 294 13.93 12.74 -11.57
N HIS A 295 14.61 12.80 -12.72
CA HIS A 295 14.04 12.34 -13.99
C HIS A 295 13.80 10.82 -13.97
N TYR A 296 14.82 10.04 -13.60
CA TYR A 296 14.72 8.58 -13.51
C TYR A 296 13.76 8.13 -12.41
N ARG A 297 13.74 8.86 -11.30
CA ARG A 297 12.81 8.62 -10.20
C ARG A 297 11.36 8.82 -10.63
N GLU A 298 11.03 9.89 -11.36
CA GLU A 298 9.67 10.06 -11.91
C GLU A 298 9.35 9.02 -12.98
N LYS A 299 10.32 8.64 -13.83
CA LYS A 299 10.15 7.54 -14.79
C LYS A 299 9.81 6.22 -14.08
N PHE A 300 10.52 5.91 -12.98
CA PHE A 300 10.22 4.75 -12.14
C PHE A 300 8.84 4.88 -11.49
N HIS A 301 8.51 6.04 -10.94
CA HIS A 301 7.20 6.29 -10.31
C HIS A 301 6.04 6.05 -11.28
N GLU A 302 6.15 6.50 -12.53
CA GLU A 302 5.14 6.24 -13.56
C GLU A 302 5.07 4.76 -13.95
N LYS A 303 6.20 4.04 -13.99
CA LYS A 303 6.22 2.57 -14.14
C LYS A 303 5.41 1.91 -13.01
N ILE A 304 5.68 2.27 -11.75
CA ILE A 304 4.95 1.73 -10.58
C ILE A 304 3.46 2.03 -10.65
N LYS A 305 3.08 3.29 -10.94
CA LYS A 305 1.68 3.69 -11.10
C LYS A 305 0.99 2.87 -12.17
N GLY A 306 1.65 2.68 -13.32
CA GLY A 306 1.12 1.88 -14.44
C GLY A 306 0.77 0.46 -14.01
N LEU A 307 1.66 -0.20 -13.25
CA LEU A 307 1.40 -1.53 -12.70
C LEU A 307 0.23 -1.53 -11.71
N LEU A 308 0.12 -0.50 -10.88
CA LEU A 308 -0.95 -0.36 -9.88
C LEU A 308 -2.34 -0.05 -10.47
N LEU A 309 -2.45 0.24 -11.76
CA LEU A 309 -3.74 0.43 -12.43
C LEU A 309 -4.49 -0.89 -12.65
N ASP A 310 -3.80 -2.04 -12.63
CA ASP A 310 -4.45 -3.33 -12.70
C ASP A 310 -5.13 -3.66 -11.36
N TYR A 311 -6.45 -3.88 -11.39
CA TYR A 311 -7.21 -4.28 -10.20
C TYR A 311 -6.82 -5.64 -9.66
N ASN A 312 -6.17 -6.49 -10.45
CA ASN A 312 -5.70 -7.81 -10.03
C ASN A 312 -4.24 -7.78 -9.56
N VAL A 313 -3.61 -6.61 -9.53
CA VAL A 313 -2.19 -6.48 -9.19
C VAL A 313 -1.92 -6.96 -7.77
N VAL A 314 -0.88 -7.78 -7.65
CA VAL A 314 -0.07 -7.91 -6.44
C VAL A 314 1.36 -7.68 -6.92
N LEU A 315 1.99 -6.58 -6.48
CA LEU A 315 3.36 -6.31 -6.85
C LEU A 315 4.27 -7.28 -6.10
N THR A 316 4.72 -8.28 -6.85
CA THR A 316 5.65 -9.32 -6.42
C THR A 316 6.90 -9.19 -7.28
N LEU A 317 8.06 -9.61 -6.78
CA LEU A 317 9.22 -9.80 -7.65
C LEU A 317 8.88 -10.96 -8.62
N GLN A 318 9.30 -10.81 -9.88
CA GLN A 318 9.30 -11.91 -10.85
C GLN A 318 10.75 -12.40 -10.94
N ASP A 319 10.94 -13.73 -10.87
CA ASP A 319 12.25 -14.38 -11.00
C ASP A 319 12.92 -14.08 -12.36
#